data_AF-A0A9R1JXR9-F1
#
_entry.id   AF-A0A9R1JXR9-F1
#
_cell.length_a   1.000
_cell.length_b   1.000
_cell.length_c   1.000
_cell.angle_alpha   90.00
_cell.angle_beta   90.00
_cell.angle_gamma   90.00
#
_symmetry.space_group_name_H-M   'P 1'
#
loop_
_entity.id
_entity.type
_entity.pdbx_description
1 polymer ?
#
loop_
_entity_poly.entity_id
_entity_poly.type
_entity_poly.pdbx_seq_one_letter_code
_entity_poly.pdbx_strand_id
1 'polypeptide(L)'
;MEVPRSRRRIRHSPPLPPPAQGCTGGDDLISTLPDDMLLQILARLGCAGAAARTGVLACRWRNLWIHLPGLIFRDVPVGKVQAALTRIARRRAGMSVSALDIHLARSVPPEAARHDEALAKKLLRKAVRLSPEELIFVLPRSSIRKPGRRVEITMPCFLHATSIELDTYFLQIQPPDNQILPALEKLSLPGNIVDIGACLNQCPRLRVLRVTFRGVSPVLLEESLTALEAAVALGLTVSLLRIEFDLYNGGHTADGDQFASLLHVAARVSPQELVLVNSFNEYFTAELPCFPRTKSIEMWLCSVCFTQVTEDKFLALERLSLQRYRCTILDLDNMVARCPRLRVLKVNADRSAQVVTIRSTSLQELELSIDEGQCEGIDIGTPLFTQLKLSVDAASDINVSIWAPMVEKVSYWFSYKKLALMFGFWSLQSLRVDTIENYKYKDEGLTKEGKDACSQPPRVHVLCLQISARDQSGPVLNFARELEKLPLSNFTILALNLNAEGHILAAFVSRILGMHHLQTRIQRL
;
A
#
# COMPACT_ATOMS: atom_id res chain seq x y z
N MET A 1 -76.60 23.25 -16.06
CA MET A 1 -75.28 22.91 -16.64
C MET A 1 -75.27 21.41 -16.86
N GLU A 2 -75.71 20.99 -18.04
CA GLU A 2 -75.75 19.57 -18.45
C GLU A 2 -74.35 19.12 -18.85
N VAL A 3 -73.90 17.97 -18.33
CA VAL A 3 -72.65 17.32 -18.74
C VAL A 3 -73.00 16.12 -19.64
N PRO A 4 -72.56 16.06 -20.91
CA PRO A 4 -72.92 14.97 -21.80
C PRO A 4 -72.10 13.71 -21.51
N ARG A 5 -72.80 12.58 -21.51
CA ARG A 5 -72.26 11.21 -21.41
C ARG A 5 -71.44 10.89 -22.67
N SER A 6 -70.13 10.67 -22.50
CA SER A 6 -69.24 10.22 -23.58
C SER A 6 -69.50 8.74 -23.92
N ARG A 7 -69.91 8.50 -25.16
CA ARG A 7 -70.15 7.18 -25.76
C ARG A 7 -68.82 6.47 -26.00
N ARG A 8 -68.63 5.28 -25.43
CA ARG A 8 -67.56 4.33 -25.78
C ARG A 8 -67.68 3.93 -27.25
N ARG A 9 -66.76 4.39 -28.11
CA ARG A 9 -66.55 3.83 -29.46
C ARG A 9 -65.68 2.59 -29.33
N ILE A 10 -66.29 1.42 -29.48
CA ILE A 10 -65.60 0.13 -29.66
C ILE A 10 -64.89 0.20 -31.02
N ARG A 11 -63.56 0.25 -31.02
CA ARG A 11 -62.75 0.06 -32.24
C ARG A 11 -62.40 -1.42 -32.33
N HIS A 12 -63.01 -2.12 -33.29
CA HIS A 12 -62.60 -3.47 -33.67
C HIS A 12 -61.19 -3.41 -34.26
N SER A 13 -60.26 -4.20 -33.71
CA SER A 13 -58.93 -4.41 -34.27
C SER A 13 -59.01 -5.55 -35.31
N PRO A 14 -58.37 -5.45 -36.48
CA PRO A 14 -58.34 -6.54 -37.45
C PRO A 14 -57.46 -7.71 -36.93
N PRO A 15 -57.71 -8.96 -37.36
CA PRO A 15 -57.01 -10.13 -36.83
C PRO A 15 -55.53 -10.15 -37.27
N LEU A 16 -54.64 -10.58 -36.36
CA LEU A 16 -53.22 -10.77 -36.62
C LEU A 16 -52.99 -11.84 -37.72
N PRO A 17 -51.97 -11.68 -38.59
CA PRO A 17 -51.52 -12.74 -39.47
C PRO A 17 -50.88 -13.90 -38.65
N PRO A 18 -50.93 -15.15 -39.16
CA PRO A 18 -50.36 -16.29 -38.45
C PRO A 18 -48.85 -16.10 -38.25
N PRO A 19 -48.28 -16.60 -37.13
CA PRO A 19 -46.85 -16.45 -36.88
C PRO A 19 -46.07 -17.16 -37.98
N ALA A 20 -45.15 -16.43 -38.60
CA ALA A 20 -44.16 -17.00 -39.50
C ALA A 20 -43.41 -18.11 -38.76
N GLN A 21 -43.68 -19.36 -39.16
CA GLN A 21 -42.78 -20.48 -38.92
C GLN A 21 -41.52 -20.20 -39.72
N GLY A 22 -40.48 -19.79 -39.03
CA GLY A 22 -39.21 -19.44 -39.67
C GLY A 22 -38.22 -18.92 -38.64
N CYS A 23 -37.62 -19.86 -37.92
CA CYS A 23 -36.25 -19.87 -37.40
C CYS A 23 -36.18 -21.00 -36.36
N THR A 24 -35.75 -22.18 -36.79
CA THR A 24 -35.17 -23.19 -35.90
C THR A 24 -34.00 -22.54 -35.17
N GLY A 25 -34.29 -21.97 -34.00
CA GLY A 25 -33.27 -21.48 -33.08
C GLY A 25 -32.37 -22.65 -32.74
N GLY A 26 -31.07 -22.50 -32.95
CA GLY A 26 -30.10 -23.50 -32.51
C GLY A 26 -30.38 -23.84 -31.06
N ASP A 27 -30.61 -25.12 -30.79
CA ASP A 27 -30.97 -25.60 -29.45
C ASP A 27 -29.96 -25.04 -28.45
N ASP A 28 -30.45 -24.38 -27.41
CA ASP A 28 -29.61 -23.87 -26.32
C ASP A 28 -29.13 -25.04 -25.47
N LEU A 29 -28.17 -25.79 -26.01
CA LEU A 29 -27.56 -26.97 -25.40
C LEU A 29 -26.94 -26.63 -24.04
N ILE A 30 -26.48 -25.39 -23.87
CA ILE A 30 -25.90 -24.90 -22.62
C ILE A 30 -26.98 -24.76 -21.54
N SER A 31 -28.19 -24.30 -21.89
CA SER A 31 -29.34 -24.30 -20.96
C SER A 31 -29.96 -25.66 -20.69
N THR A 32 -29.60 -26.71 -21.43
CA THR A 32 -30.01 -28.09 -21.11
C THR A 32 -29.22 -28.72 -19.97
N LEU A 33 -28.08 -28.13 -19.58
CA LEU A 33 -27.25 -28.65 -18.49
C LEU A 33 -28.00 -28.65 -17.13
N PRO A 34 -27.66 -29.58 -16.22
CA PRO A 34 -28.12 -29.57 -14.83
C PRO A 34 -27.72 -28.29 -14.06
N ASP A 35 -28.56 -27.86 -13.10
CA ASP A 35 -28.35 -26.60 -12.36
C ASP A 35 -27.01 -26.57 -11.60
N ASP A 36 -26.52 -27.70 -11.11
CA ASP A 36 -25.23 -27.86 -10.45
C ASP A 36 -24.04 -27.55 -11.39
N MET A 37 -24.11 -28.00 -12.65
CA MET A 37 -23.09 -27.65 -13.66
C MET A 37 -23.15 -26.17 -14.00
N LEU A 38 -24.34 -25.60 -14.10
CA LEU A 38 -24.52 -24.17 -14.34
C LEU A 38 -23.97 -23.32 -13.18
N LEU A 39 -24.20 -23.75 -11.93
CA LEU A 39 -23.65 -23.10 -10.75
C LEU A 39 -22.12 -23.17 -10.71
N GLN A 40 -21.51 -24.28 -11.15
CA GLN A 40 -20.06 -24.37 -11.27
C GLN A 40 -19.50 -23.39 -12.30
N ILE A 41 -20.15 -23.26 -13.47
CA ILE A 41 -19.77 -22.29 -14.51
C ILE A 41 -19.86 -20.87 -13.93
N LEU A 42 -20.96 -20.53 -13.25
CA LEU A 42 -21.15 -19.21 -12.65
C LEU A 42 -20.17 -18.94 -11.50
N ALA A 43 -19.81 -19.95 -10.70
CA ALA A 43 -18.83 -19.83 -9.64
C ALA A 43 -17.43 -19.47 -10.19
N ARG A 44 -17.07 -20.01 -11.36
CA ARG A 44 -15.78 -19.70 -12.01
C ARG A 44 -15.67 -18.27 -12.53
N LEU A 45 -16.79 -17.55 -12.68
CA LEU A 45 -16.77 -16.13 -13.06
C LEU A 45 -16.27 -15.23 -11.93
N GLY A 46 -16.27 -15.69 -10.68
CA GLY A 46 -15.69 -14.99 -9.52
C GLY A 46 -16.32 -13.63 -9.18
N CYS A 47 -17.47 -13.28 -9.78
CA CYS A 47 -18.13 -12.00 -9.56
C CYS A 47 -19.65 -12.15 -9.73
N ALA A 48 -20.41 -11.72 -8.72
CA ALA A 48 -21.87 -11.77 -8.74
C ALA A 48 -22.47 -10.92 -9.87
N GLY A 49 -21.81 -9.82 -10.22
CA GLY A 49 -22.20 -8.99 -11.36
C GLY A 49 -22.05 -9.71 -12.71
N ALA A 50 -20.94 -10.43 -12.91
CA ALA A 50 -20.72 -11.22 -14.13
C ALA A 50 -21.72 -12.38 -14.22
N ALA A 51 -21.92 -13.10 -13.11
CA ALA A 51 -22.89 -14.19 -13.01
C ALA A 51 -24.35 -13.74 -13.18
N ALA A 52 -24.68 -12.50 -12.80
CA ALA A 52 -26.01 -11.95 -13.08
C ALA A 52 -26.18 -11.58 -14.57
N ARG A 53 -25.11 -11.12 -15.24
CA ARG A 53 -25.13 -10.76 -16.67
C ARG A 53 -25.25 -11.97 -17.59
N THR A 54 -24.68 -13.12 -17.22
CA THR A 54 -24.88 -14.38 -17.96
C THR A 54 -26.34 -14.86 -17.91
N GLY A 55 -27.15 -14.30 -17.01
CA GLY A 55 -28.61 -14.46 -17.02
C GLY A 55 -29.34 -13.93 -18.27
N VAL A 56 -28.63 -13.22 -19.16
CA VAL A 56 -29.15 -12.80 -20.48
C VAL A 56 -29.15 -13.96 -21.48
N LEU A 57 -28.31 -14.99 -21.27
CA LEU A 57 -28.20 -16.12 -22.19
C LEU A 57 -29.50 -16.92 -22.28
N ALA A 58 -30.17 -17.14 -21.14
CA ALA A 58 -31.48 -17.77 -21.09
C ALA A 58 -32.25 -17.44 -19.80
N CYS A 59 -33.58 -17.55 -19.84
CA CYS A 59 -34.45 -17.28 -18.69
C CYS A 59 -34.07 -18.11 -17.45
N ARG A 60 -33.58 -19.35 -17.64
CA ARG A 60 -33.15 -20.27 -16.58
C ARG A 60 -31.96 -19.71 -15.79
N TRP A 61 -31.02 -19.04 -16.45
CA TRP A 61 -29.79 -18.52 -15.84
C TRP A 61 -30.00 -17.27 -14.97
N ARG A 62 -31.10 -16.55 -15.18
CA ARG A 62 -31.38 -15.22 -14.58
C ARG A 62 -31.31 -15.17 -13.06
N ASN A 63 -31.53 -16.30 -12.38
CA ASN A 63 -31.56 -16.38 -10.92
C ASN A 63 -30.61 -17.41 -10.32
N LEU A 64 -29.89 -18.21 -11.12
CA LEU A 64 -28.99 -19.24 -10.61
C LEU A 64 -27.85 -18.66 -9.78
N TRP A 65 -27.32 -17.49 -10.16
CA TRP A 65 -26.26 -16.81 -9.41
C TRP A 65 -26.60 -16.52 -7.92
N ILE A 66 -27.88 -16.55 -7.53
CA ILE A 66 -28.32 -16.36 -6.12
C ILE A 66 -27.94 -17.57 -5.24
N HIS A 67 -27.84 -18.75 -5.84
CA HIS A 67 -27.50 -20.00 -5.16
C HIS A 67 -25.99 -20.22 -5.07
N LEU A 68 -25.18 -19.27 -5.54
CA LEU A 68 -23.73 -19.36 -5.42
C LEU A 68 -23.29 -19.34 -3.95
N PRO A 69 -22.30 -20.15 -3.56
CA PRO A 69 -21.77 -20.16 -2.20
C PRO A 69 -21.00 -18.86 -1.89
N GLY A 70 -20.28 -18.31 -2.88
CA GLY A 70 -19.57 -17.03 -2.79
C GLY A 70 -20.24 -15.92 -3.59
N LEU A 71 -20.48 -14.78 -2.94
CA LEU A 71 -21.08 -13.58 -3.53
C LEU A 71 -20.10 -12.42 -3.45
N ILE A 72 -19.50 -12.07 -4.59
CA ILE A 72 -18.49 -11.02 -4.70
C ILE A 72 -19.07 -9.82 -5.49
N PHE A 73 -19.13 -8.66 -4.84
CA PHE A 73 -19.59 -7.39 -5.40
C PHE A 73 -18.45 -6.37 -5.37
N ARG A 74 -17.67 -6.28 -6.46
CA ARG A 74 -16.57 -5.32 -6.59
C ARG A 74 -16.95 -4.10 -7.39
N ASP A 75 -16.66 -2.93 -6.85
CA ASP A 75 -16.92 -1.62 -7.46
C ASP A 75 -18.37 -1.48 -7.95
N VAL A 76 -19.31 -1.96 -7.15
CA VAL A 76 -20.74 -1.91 -7.47
C VAL A 76 -21.40 -0.75 -6.73
N PRO A 77 -22.23 0.08 -7.41
CA PRO A 77 -23.02 1.10 -6.73
C PRO A 77 -23.94 0.49 -5.67
N VAL A 78 -24.02 1.15 -4.52
CA VAL A 78 -24.81 0.73 -3.34
C VAL A 78 -26.25 0.30 -3.67
N GLY A 79 -26.95 1.04 -4.54
CA GLY A 79 -28.33 0.72 -4.92
C GLY A 79 -28.47 -0.66 -5.60
N LYS A 80 -27.50 -1.03 -6.44
CA LYS A 80 -27.47 -2.33 -7.12
C LYS A 80 -27.15 -3.46 -6.15
N VAL A 81 -26.18 -3.27 -5.26
CA VAL A 81 -25.86 -4.22 -4.19
C VAL A 81 -27.08 -4.44 -3.30
N GLN A 82 -27.73 -3.36 -2.84
CA GLN A 82 -28.91 -3.44 -2.01
C GLN A 82 -30.05 -4.23 -2.69
N ALA A 83 -30.30 -3.98 -3.98
CA ALA A 83 -31.31 -4.72 -4.74
C ALA A 83 -30.95 -6.21 -4.85
N ALA A 84 -29.68 -6.52 -5.12
CA ALA A 84 -29.16 -7.88 -5.18
C ALA A 84 -29.35 -8.63 -3.85
N LEU A 85 -28.89 -8.06 -2.72
CA LEU A 85 -29.06 -8.66 -1.39
C LEU A 85 -30.54 -8.87 -1.04
N THR A 86 -31.42 -7.94 -1.43
CA THR A 86 -32.87 -8.11 -1.22
C THR A 86 -33.42 -9.28 -2.03
N ARG A 87 -32.97 -9.45 -3.27
CA ARG A 87 -33.39 -10.56 -4.13
C ARG A 87 -32.89 -11.90 -3.57
N ILE A 88 -31.67 -11.95 -3.07
CA ILE A 88 -31.10 -13.13 -2.42
C ILE A 88 -31.90 -13.47 -1.16
N ALA A 89 -32.06 -12.51 -0.24
CA ALA A 89 -32.78 -12.74 1.01
C ALA A 89 -34.23 -13.20 0.82
N ARG A 90 -34.91 -12.81 -0.28
CA ARG A 90 -36.26 -13.29 -0.60
C ARG A 90 -36.30 -14.73 -1.14
N ARG A 91 -35.29 -15.14 -1.90
CA ARG A 91 -35.29 -16.42 -2.63
C ARG A 91 -34.49 -17.52 -1.93
N ARG A 92 -33.67 -17.15 -0.95
CA ARG A 92 -32.73 -18.01 -0.22
C ARG A 92 -33.00 -17.96 1.29
N ALA A 93 -34.27 -17.95 1.72
CA ALA A 93 -34.60 -17.95 3.14
C ALA A 93 -34.04 -19.23 3.79
N GLY A 94 -33.04 -19.09 4.68
CA GLY A 94 -32.50 -20.18 5.49
C GLY A 94 -31.23 -20.88 4.98
N MET A 95 -30.62 -20.46 3.87
CA MET A 95 -29.33 -21.02 3.43
C MET A 95 -28.18 -20.02 3.61
N SER A 96 -27.21 -20.38 4.45
CA SER A 96 -25.98 -19.62 4.69
C SER A 96 -25.15 -19.43 3.41
N VAL A 97 -24.43 -18.31 3.34
CA VAL A 97 -23.49 -17.99 2.26
C VAL A 97 -22.08 -18.28 2.79
N SER A 98 -21.21 -18.94 2.01
CA SER A 98 -19.85 -19.21 2.48
C SER A 98 -19.01 -17.94 2.48
N ALA A 99 -19.13 -17.10 1.45
CA ALA A 99 -18.39 -15.84 1.37
C ALA A 99 -19.24 -14.69 0.83
N LEU A 100 -19.23 -13.55 1.51
CA LEU A 100 -19.87 -12.31 1.09
C LEU A 100 -18.82 -11.19 1.05
N ASP A 101 -18.41 -10.80 -0.14
CA ASP A 101 -17.45 -9.72 -0.41
C ASP A 101 -18.22 -8.54 -1.04
N ILE A 102 -18.22 -7.40 -0.35
CA ILE A 102 -18.89 -6.17 -0.79
C ILE A 102 -17.88 -5.02 -0.77
N HIS A 103 -17.41 -4.63 -1.95
CA HIS A 103 -16.65 -3.40 -2.17
C HIS A 103 -17.53 -2.40 -2.93
N LEU A 104 -17.91 -1.33 -2.24
CA LEU A 104 -18.81 -0.32 -2.81
C LEU A 104 -18.06 0.67 -3.72
N ALA A 105 -18.64 0.98 -4.87
CA ALA A 105 -18.12 2.02 -5.77
C ALA A 105 -18.23 3.41 -5.14
N ARG A 106 -17.26 4.27 -5.46
CA ARG A 106 -17.28 5.71 -5.12
C ARG A 106 -18.52 6.38 -5.72
N SER A 107 -19.31 7.07 -4.91
CA SER A 107 -20.42 7.91 -5.39
C SER A 107 -19.89 9.25 -5.92
N VAL A 108 -20.35 9.66 -7.11
CA VAL A 108 -19.94 10.90 -7.80
C VAL A 108 -21.12 11.89 -7.81
N PRO A 109 -21.65 12.28 -6.63
CA PRO A 109 -21.21 13.56 -6.08
C PRO A 109 -20.94 13.58 -4.54
N PRO A 110 -20.18 14.58 -4.03
CA PRO A 110 -19.81 14.72 -2.61
C PRO A 110 -20.98 14.97 -1.65
N GLU A 111 -22.14 15.37 -2.16
CA GLU A 111 -23.34 15.75 -1.39
C GLU A 111 -24.10 14.54 -0.82
N ALA A 112 -23.76 13.32 -1.26
CA ALA A 112 -24.40 12.07 -0.83
C ALA A 112 -23.92 11.52 0.54
N ALA A 113 -22.93 12.15 1.19
CA ALA A 113 -22.33 11.66 2.45
C ALA A 113 -23.31 11.55 3.65
N ARG A 114 -24.51 12.17 3.59
CA ARG A 114 -25.56 11.99 4.60
C ARG A 114 -26.30 10.64 4.48
N HIS A 115 -26.18 9.95 3.35
CA HIS A 115 -26.87 8.69 3.11
C HIS A 115 -25.98 7.47 3.42
N ASP A 116 -24.65 7.60 3.43
CA ASP A 116 -23.72 6.47 3.53
C ASP A 116 -23.83 5.70 4.86
N GLU A 117 -24.07 6.38 5.98
CA GLU A 117 -24.28 5.73 7.30
C GLU A 117 -25.54 4.86 7.30
N ALA A 118 -26.68 5.46 6.95
CA ALA A 118 -27.96 4.77 6.91
C ALA A 118 -27.93 3.62 5.89
N LEU A 119 -27.21 3.82 4.78
CA LEU A 119 -26.98 2.80 3.76
C LEU A 119 -26.08 1.67 4.28
N ALA A 120 -24.95 1.97 4.93
CA ALA A 120 -24.06 0.98 5.52
C ALA A 120 -24.79 0.15 6.58
N LYS A 121 -25.50 0.81 7.52
CA LYS A 121 -26.36 0.14 8.52
C LYS A 121 -27.42 -0.76 7.85
N LYS A 122 -28.05 -0.30 6.78
CA LYS A 122 -29.07 -1.06 6.04
C LYS A 122 -28.48 -2.25 5.28
N LEU A 123 -27.32 -2.10 4.67
CA LEU A 123 -26.61 -3.18 3.98
C LEU A 123 -26.13 -4.24 4.96
N LEU A 124 -25.51 -3.82 6.06
CA LEU A 124 -25.05 -4.71 7.12
C LEU A 124 -26.22 -5.51 7.72
N ARG A 125 -27.36 -4.86 8.02
CA ARG A 125 -28.59 -5.58 8.45
C ARG A 125 -29.08 -6.60 7.42
N LYS A 126 -28.89 -6.35 6.13
CA LYS A 126 -29.24 -7.32 5.07
C LYS A 126 -28.22 -8.43 4.96
N ALA A 127 -26.94 -8.14 5.15
CA ALA A 127 -25.86 -9.12 5.18
C ALA A 127 -26.04 -10.11 6.34
N VAL A 128 -26.47 -9.64 7.52
CA VAL A 128 -26.78 -10.51 8.68
C VAL A 128 -27.78 -11.60 8.33
N ARG A 129 -28.81 -11.28 7.51
CA ARG A 129 -29.82 -12.26 7.08
C ARG A 129 -29.29 -13.34 6.15
N LEU A 130 -28.10 -13.15 5.59
CA LEU A 130 -27.43 -14.11 4.73
C LEU A 130 -26.51 -15.04 5.51
N SER A 131 -26.29 -14.76 6.81
CA SER A 131 -25.45 -15.55 7.72
C SER A 131 -24.14 -16.01 7.08
N PRO A 132 -23.30 -15.08 6.58
CA PRO A 132 -22.06 -15.44 5.93
C PRO A 132 -21.07 -16.10 6.89
N GLU A 133 -20.32 -17.10 6.41
CA GLU A 133 -19.13 -17.63 7.12
C GLU A 133 -17.96 -16.65 7.02
N GLU A 134 -17.75 -16.08 5.84
CA GLU A 134 -16.76 -15.02 5.60
C GLU A 134 -17.44 -13.74 5.10
N LEU A 135 -17.17 -12.61 5.77
CA LEU A 135 -17.67 -11.29 5.40
C LEU A 135 -16.51 -10.33 5.12
N ILE A 136 -16.51 -9.71 3.95
CA ILE A 136 -15.66 -8.56 3.62
C ILE A 136 -16.59 -7.40 3.24
N PHE A 137 -16.48 -6.28 3.95
CA PHE A 137 -17.28 -5.09 3.71
C PHE A 137 -16.39 -3.86 3.68
N VAL A 138 -16.22 -3.26 2.50
CA VAL A 138 -15.33 -2.12 2.27
C VAL A 138 -16.14 -0.93 1.75
N LEU A 139 -16.09 0.18 2.49
CA LEU A 139 -16.65 1.46 2.10
C LEU A 139 -15.66 2.25 1.21
N PRO A 140 -16.14 3.11 0.29
CA PRO A 140 -15.27 3.87 -0.59
C PRO A 140 -14.55 5.02 0.15
N ARG A 141 -13.32 5.35 -0.29
CA ARG A 141 -12.44 6.42 0.23
C ARG A 141 -13.00 7.85 0.20
N SER A 142 -14.26 8.05 -0.20
CA SER A 142 -14.91 9.35 -0.30
C SER A 142 -15.77 9.73 0.91
N SER A 143 -15.88 8.89 1.93
CA SER A 143 -16.65 9.20 3.14
C SER A 143 -15.93 10.27 3.97
N ILE A 144 -16.36 11.52 3.79
CA ILE A 144 -15.74 12.75 4.30
C ILE A 144 -15.68 12.76 5.85
N ARG A 145 -14.52 13.17 6.36
CA ARG A 145 -14.30 13.79 7.69
C ARG A 145 -15.33 14.91 7.88
N LYS A 146 -16.41 14.68 8.64
CA LYS A 146 -17.18 15.81 9.19
C LYS A 146 -16.40 16.35 10.38
N PRO A 147 -15.90 17.60 10.36
CA PRO A 147 -15.41 18.22 11.59
C PRO A 147 -16.58 18.26 12.59
N GLY A 148 -16.40 17.60 13.74
CA GLY A 148 -17.31 17.71 14.88
C GLY A 148 -18.37 16.62 15.08
N ARG A 149 -18.65 15.73 14.11
CA ARG A 149 -19.58 14.59 14.35
C ARG A 149 -19.00 13.29 13.78
N ARG A 150 -18.45 12.46 14.67
CA ARG A 150 -18.05 11.09 14.36
C ARG A 150 -19.32 10.28 14.10
N VAL A 151 -19.35 9.54 13.00
CA VAL A 151 -20.50 8.76 12.57
C VAL A 151 -20.27 7.32 12.99
N GLU A 152 -21.20 6.77 13.78
CA GLU A 152 -21.04 5.47 14.43
C GLU A 152 -21.84 4.36 13.73
N ILE A 153 -21.20 3.23 13.50
CA ILE A 153 -21.79 1.99 13.02
C ILE A 153 -21.58 0.92 14.09
N THR A 154 -22.68 0.43 14.66
CA THR A 154 -22.66 -0.79 15.48
C THR A 154 -22.37 -2.00 14.62
N MET A 155 -21.34 -2.75 14.99
CA MET A 155 -21.01 -4.02 14.37
C MET A 155 -22.18 -5.01 14.57
N PRO A 156 -22.79 -5.51 13.50
CA PRO A 156 -23.86 -6.50 13.63
C PRO A 156 -23.35 -7.86 14.09
N CYS A 157 -24.25 -8.65 14.68
CA CYS A 157 -23.92 -9.98 15.18
C CYS A 157 -24.04 -11.03 14.08
N PHE A 158 -22.89 -11.50 13.58
CA PHE A 158 -22.80 -12.58 12.61
C PHE A 158 -22.47 -13.89 13.32
N LEU A 159 -23.50 -14.60 13.80
CA LEU A 159 -23.35 -15.80 14.66
C LEU A 159 -22.54 -16.94 14.03
N HIS A 160 -22.57 -17.06 12.70
CA HIS A 160 -21.88 -18.10 11.93
C HIS A 160 -20.57 -17.65 11.29
N ALA A 161 -20.23 -16.37 11.38
CA ALA A 161 -19.04 -15.85 10.73
C ALA A 161 -17.78 -16.31 11.48
N THR A 162 -16.85 -16.93 10.76
CA THR A 162 -15.52 -17.28 11.25
C THR A 162 -14.50 -16.21 10.89
N SER A 163 -14.78 -15.40 9.86
CA SER A 163 -13.92 -14.30 9.41
C SER A 163 -14.74 -13.06 9.06
N ILE A 164 -14.39 -11.91 9.65
CA ILE A 164 -15.04 -10.63 9.36
C ILE A 164 -13.98 -9.57 9.08
N GLU A 165 -14.11 -8.89 7.94
CA GLU A 165 -13.38 -7.67 7.58
C GLU A 165 -14.37 -6.51 7.36
N LEU A 166 -14.22 -5.46 8.16
CA LEU A 166 -15.04 -4.24 8.07
C LEU A 166 -14.14 -3.02 7.89
N ASP A 167 -13.91 -2.60 6.63
CA ASP A 167 -13.25 -1.33 6.31
C ASP A 167 -14.28 -0.21 6.20
N THR A 168 -14.50 0.44 7.33
CA THR A 168 -15.43 1.57 7.44
C THR A 168 -14.73 2.93 7.29
N TYR A 169 -13.45 2.94 6.95
CA TYR A 169 -12.60 4.13 6.85
C TYR A 169 -12.62 5.02 8.10
N PHE A 170 -13.33 6.15 8.05
CA PHE A 170 -13.38 7.14 9.13
C PHE A 170 -14.62 6.95 10.03
N LEU A 171 -15.52 6.01 9.71
CA LEU A 171 -16.68 5.74 10.54
C LEU A 171 -16.28 4.94 11.77
N GLN A 172 -16.83 5.32 12.92
CA GLN A 172 -16.54 4.66 14.17
C GLN A 172 -17.25 3.32 14.25
N ILE A 173 -16.50 2.27 14.56
CA ILE A 173 -17.05 0.92 14.77
C ILE A 173 -17.31 0.76 16.26
N GLN A 174 -18.58 0.58 16.61
CA GLN A 174 -18.99 0.20 17.95
C GLN A 174 -19.04 -1.33 18.08
N PRO A 175 -18.67 -1.88 19.24
CA PRO A 175 -18.81 -3.31 19.51
C PRO A 175 -20.28 -3.75 19.34
N PRO A 176 -20.52 -5.05 19.09
CA PRO A 176 -21.85 -5.63 19.16
C PRO A 176 -22.60 -5.26 20.46
N ASP A 177 -23.91 -4.99 20.36
CA ASP A 177 -24.77 -4.65 21.51
C ASP A 177 -24.93 -5.85 22.47
N ASN A 178 -23.94 -6.07 23.36
CA ASN A 178 -23.87 -7.14 24.36
C ASN A 178 -24.12 -8.56 23.83
N GLN A 179 -23.83 -8.80 22.55
CA GLN A 179 -24.03 -10.07 21.89
C GLN A 179 -22.67 -10.69 21.53
N ILE A 180 -22.56 -11.99 21.73
CA ILE A 180 -21.33 -12.75 21.53
C ILE A 180 -21.25 -13.20 20.07
N LEU A 181 -20.04 -13.18 19.50
CA LEU A 181 -19.68 -13.74 18.20
C LEU A 181 -18.96 -15.08 18.42
N PRO A 182 -19.70 -16.20 18.59
CA PRO A 182 -19.14 -17.44 19.14
C PRO A 182 -18.21 -18.18 18.18
N ALA A 183 -18.37 -17.98 16.87
CA ALA A 183 -17.62 -18.68 15.83
C ALA A 183 -16.43 -17.88 15.27
N LEU A 184 -16.29 -16.60 15.65
CA LEU A 184 -15.34 -15.69 15.01
C LEU A 184 -13.89 -16.02 15.39
N GLU A 185 -13.10 -16.41 14.40
CA GLU A 185 -11.68 -16.74 14.57
C GLU A 185 -10.76 -15.62 14.04
N LYS A 186 -11.22 -14.87 13.03
CA LYS A 186 -10.45 -13.80 12.37
C LYS A 186 -11.26 -12.51 12.31
N LEU A 187 -10.67 -11.42 12.78
CA LEU A 187 -11.30 -10.09 12.76
C LEU A 187 -10.34 -9.08 12.15
N SER A 188 -10.81 -8.34 11.16
CA SER A 188 -10.09 -7.25 10.52
C SER A 188 -10.94 -5.99 10.60
N LEU A 189 -10.44 -5.00 11.35
CA LEU A 189 -11.11 -3.72 11.57
C LEU A 189 -10.19 -2.57 11.15
N PRO A 190 -10.04 -2.34 9.83
CA PRO A 190 -9.41 -1.13 9.33
C PRO A 190 -10.37 0.05 9.50
N GLY A 191 -10.29 0.77 10.63
CA GLY A 191 -11.19 1.90 10.91
C GLY A 191 -11.12 2.39 12.36
N ASN A 192 -11.84 3.47 12.67
CA ASN A 192 -11.80 4.08 14.00
C ASN A 192 -12.62 3.25 15.02
N ILE A 193 -11.99 2.34 15.77
CA ILE A 193 -12.69 1.55 16.80
C ILE A 193 -12.79 2.39 18.08
N VAL A 194 -13.99 2.41 18.69
CA VAL A 194 -14.21 3.16 19.93
C VAL A 194 -13.75 2.39 21.15
N ASP A 195 -14.07 1.08 21.21
CA ASP A 195 -13.68 0.20 22.32
C ASP A 195 -13.32 -1.19 21.79
N ILE A 196 -12.02 -1.45 21.64
CA ILE A 196 -11.52 -2.77 21.23
C ILE A 196 -11.64 -3.80 22.36
N GLY A 197 -11.59 -3.38 23.62
CA GLY A 197 -11.69 -4.28 24.77
C GLY A 197 -13.06 -4.95 24.82
N ALA A 198 -14.14 -4.17 24.67
CA ALA A 198 -15.50 -4.70 24.55
C ALA A 198 -15.64 -5.66 23.37
N CYS A 199 -15.07 -5.32 22.20
CA CYS A 199 -15.08 -6.20 21.03
C CYS A 199 -14.39 -7.55 21.31
N LEU A 200 -13.22 -7.53 21.95
CA LEU A 200 -12.44 -8.73 22.28
C LEU A 200 -13.18 -9.63 23.26
N ASN A 201 -13.80 -9.06 24.29
CA ASN A 201 -14.58 -9.81 25.28
C ASN A 201 -15.78 -10.54 24.67
N GLN A 202 -16.31 -10.04 23.55
CA GLN A 202 -17.44 -10.63 22.83
C GLN A 202 -17.03 -11.69 21.79
N CYS A 203 -15.73 -11.93 21.59
CA CYS A 203 -15.20 -12.83 20.56
C CYS A 203 -14.31 -13.94 21.18
N PRO A 204 -14.87 -14.94 21.87
CA PRO A 204 -14.11 -15.90 22.68
C PRO A 204 -13.23 -16.86 21.87
N ARG A 205 -13.47 -17.03 20.56
CA ARG A 205 -12.67 -17.90 19.67
C ARG A 205 -11.68 -17.12 18.81
N LEU A 206 -11.53 -15.82 19.04
CA LEU A 206 -10.70 -14.97 18.19
C LEU A 206 -9.23 -15.35 18.31
N ARG A 207 -8.61 -15.68 17.17
CA ARG A 207 -7.19 -16.08 17.08
C ARG A 207 -6.35 -15.06 16.36
N VAL A 208 -6.92 -14.38 15.36
CA VAL A 208 -6.19 -13.42 14.52
C VAL A 208 -6.93 -12.10 14.47
N LEU A 209 -6.24 -11.03 14.82
CA LEU A 209 -6.74 -9.66 14.73
C LEU A 209 -5.90 -8.83 13.75
N ARG A 210 -6.56 -8.02 12.92
CA ARG A 210 -6.00 -6.86 12.21
C ARG A 210 -6.75 -5.62 12.66
N VAL A 211 -6.03 -4.60 13.10
CA VAL A 211 -6.64 -3.36 13.60
C VAL A 211 -5.91 -2.15 13.05
N THR A 212 -6.66 -1.12 12.67
CA THR A 212 -6.11 0.18 12.25
C THR A 212 -6.76 1.31 13.03
N PHE A 213 -6.04 1.91 13.98
CA PHE A 213 -6.52 3.11 14.68
C PHE A 213 -6.29 4.35 13.81
N ARG A 214 -7.33 5.15 13.56
CA ARG A 214 -7.25 6.41 12.79
C ARG A 214 -7.89 7.56 13.57
N GLY A 215 -7.12 8.62 13.86
CA GLY A 215 -7.65 9.82 14.52
C GLY A 215 -8.25 9.55 15.91
N VAL A 216 -7.68 8.58 16.64
CA VAL A 216 -8.08 8.22 18.01
C VAL A 216 -7.31 9.13 18.97
N SER A 217 -7.93 9.54 20.08
CA SER A 217 -7.21 10.29 21.12
C SER A 217 -6.14 9.40 21.77
N PRO A 218 -5.01 9.97 22.25
CA PRO A 218 -3.95 9.19 22.89
C PRO A 218 -4.45 8.32 24.06
N VAL A 219 -5.34 8.86 24.90
CA VAL A 219 -5.90 8.13 26.06
C VAL A 219 -6.66 6.87 25.64
N LEU A 220 -7.58 6.97 24.68
CA LEU A 220 -8.35 5.81 24.19
C LEU A 220 -7.45 4.79 23.48
N LEU A 221 -6.38 5.27 22.87
CA LEU A 221 -5.42 4.42 22.18
C LEU A 221 -4.58 3.60 23.17
N GLU A 222 -4.12 4.21 24.28
CA GLU A 222 -3.43 3.49 25.35
C GLU A 222 -4.32 2.43 26.02
N GLU A 223 -5.58 2.77 26.32
CA GLU A 223 -6.57 1.82 26.84
C GLU A 223 -6.76 0.65 25.85
N SER A 224 -6.89 0.96 24.56
CA SER A 224 -7.04 -0.03 23.51
C SER A 224 -5.82 -0.95 23.38
N LEU A 225 -4.61 -0.41 23.46
CA LEU A 225 -3.38 -1.19 23.41
C LEU A 225 -3.21 -2.07 24.66
N THR A 226 -3.62 -1.59 25.83
CA THR A 226 -3.62 -2.37 27.07
C THR A 226 -4.59 -3.55 27.00
N ALA A 227 -5.78 -3.34 26.44
CA ALA A 227 -6.73 -4.42 26.18
C ALA A 227 -6.18 -5.46 25.18
N LEU A 228 -5.46 -5.00 24.15
CA LEU A 228 -4.78 -5.88 23.19
C LEU A 228 -3.67 -6.68 23.84
N GLU A 229 -2.86 -6.07 24.71
CA GLU A 229 -1.81 -6.75 25.48
C GLU A 229 -2.40 -7.91 26.31
N ALA A 230 -3.50 -7.65 27.04
CA ALA A 230 -4.20 -8.68 27.80
C ALA A 230 -4.72 -9.82 26.90
N ALA A 231 -5.29 -9.50 25.73
CA ALA A 231 -5.78 -10.52 24.81
C ALA A 231 -4.63 -11.33 24.16
N VAL A 232 -3.49 -10.71 23.87
CA VAL A 232 -2.29 -11.40 23.39
C VAL A 232 -1.76 -12.38 24.43
N ALA A 233 -1.83 -12.03 25.72
CA ALA A 233 -1.49 -12.95 26.80
C ALA A 233 -2.41 -14.19 26.86
N LEU A 234 -3.65 -14.07 26.37
CA LEU A 234 -4.61 -15.17 26.23
C LEU A 234 -4.46 -15.97 24.92
N GLY A 235 -3.46 -15.67 24.09
CA GLY A 235 -3.16 -16.39 22.86
C GLY A 235 -3.67 -15.72 21.58
N LEU A 236 -4.19 -14.49 21.64
CA LEU A 236 -4.53 -13.73 20.44
C LEU A 236 -3.26 -13.36 19.66
N THR A 237 -3.32 -13.50 18.33
CA THR A 237 -2.27 -13.01 17.44
C THR A 237 -2.72 -11.72 16.75
N VAL A 238 -2.07 -10.60 17.06
CA VAL A 238 -2.24 -9.35 16.33
C VAL A 238 -1.39 -9.42 15.07
N SER A 239 -2.01 -9.72 13.94
CA SER A 239 -1.32 -9.84 12.64
C SER A 239 -0.95 -8.49 12.03
N LEU A 240 -1.77 -7.45 12.25
CA LEU A 240 -1.47 -6.07 11.87
C LEU A 240 -1.97 -5.12 12.95
N LEU A 241 -1.08 -4.26 13.41
CA LEU A 241 -1.41 -3.07 14.19
C LEU A 241 -0.99 -1.84 13.39
N ARG A 242 -1.97 -1.07 12.92
CA ARG A 242 -1.74 0.19 12.23
C ARG A 242 -2.26 1.35 13.07
N ILE A 243 -1.47 2.40 13.21
CA ILE A 243 -1.84 3.61 13.95
C ILE A 243 -1.57 4.81 13.06
N GLU A 244 -2.61 5.56 12.73
CA GLU A 244 -2.56 6.79 11.93
C GLU A 244 -3.01 7.97 12.79
N PHE A 245 -2.07 8.86 13.08
CA PHE A 245 -2.33 10.11 13.77
C PHE A 245 -2.82 11.17 12.78
N ASP A 246 -3.70 12.06 13.24
CA ASP A 246 -4.34 13.07 12.39
C ASP A 246 -3.34 14.14 11.93
N LEU A 247 -2.93 14.06 10.66
CA LEU A 247 -1.88 14.90 10.03
C LEU A 247 -2.12 16.42 10.00
N TYR A 248 -3.27 16.95 10.47
CA TYR A 248 -3.68 18.34 10.16
C TYR A 248 -4.54 19.06 11.22
N ASN A 249 -4.64 18.57 12.46
CA ASN A 249 -5.24 19.38 13.52
C ASN A 249 -4.14 20.16 14.23
N GLY A 250 -3.90 21.39 13.75
CA GLY A 250 -2.92 22.33 14.28
C GLY A 250 -3.20 22.82 15.70
N GLY A 251 -3.22 21.91 16.67
CA GLY A 251 -3.42 22.25 18.08
C GLY A 251 -2.82 21.27 19.07
N HIS A 252 -2.72 19.98 18.75
CA HIS A 252 -2.15 18.99 19.68
C HIS A 252 -1.35 17.94 18.91
N THR A 253 -0.12 18.27 18.55
CA THR A 253 0.88 17.24 18.23
C THR A 253 1.09 16.41 19.50
N ALA A 254 0.98 15.09 19.40
CA ALA A 254 1.38 14.21 20.49
C ALA A 254 2.81 14.58 20.90
N ASP A 255 3.01 14.83 22.19
CA ASP A 255 4.30 15.09 22.80
C ASP A 255 5.25 13.92 22.50
N GLY A 256 6.56 14.17 22.38
CA GLY A 256 7.56 13.13 22.11
C GLY A 256 7.49 12.01 23.15
N ASP A 257 7.21 12.38 24.40
CA ASP A 257 7.03 11.45 25.53
C ASP A 257 5.78 10.57 25.41
N GLN A 258 4.68 11.13 24.89
CA GLN A 258 3.45 10.36 24.62
C GLN A 258 3.69 9.35 23.49
N PHE A 259 4.43 9.73 22.45
CA PHE A 259 4.78 8.81 21.39
C PHE A 259 5.70 7.70 21.88
N ALA A 260 6.73 8.02 22.68
CA ALA A 260 7.62 7.03 23.26
C ALA A 260 6.86 6.03 24.14
N SER A 261 5.99 6.54 25.03
CA SER A 261 5.13 5.72 25.89
C SER A 261 4.27 4.77 25.07
N LEU A 262 3.59 5.28 24.04
CA LEU A 262 2.77 4.48 23.13
C LEU A 262 3.58 3.40 22.40
N LEU A 263 4.81 3.73 21.96
CA LEU A 263 5.68 2.79 21.27
C LEU A 263 6.09 1.63 22.19
N HIS A 264 6.34 1.90 23.48
CA HIS A 264 6.58 0.86 24.48
C HIS A 264 5.35 -0.01 24.73
N VAL A 265 4.13 0.56 24.81
CA VAL A 265 2.91 -0.26 24.94
C VAL A 265 2.72 -1.14 23.70
N ALA A 266 2.91 -0.60 22.50
CA ALA A 266 2.86 -1.36 21.25
C ALA A 266 3.91 -2.49 21.20
N ALA A 267 5.09 -2.28 21.80
CA ALA A 267 6.12 -3.31 21.92
C ALA A 267 5.67 -4.51 22.77
N ARG A 268 4.92 -4.26 23.85
CA ARG A 268 4.34 -5.34 24.68
C ARG A 268 3.30 -6.16 23.92
N VAL A 269 2.50 -5.53 23.06
CA VAL A 269 1.57 -6.22 22.14
C VAL A 269 2.34 -7.07 21.11
N SER A 270 3.50 -6.59 20.63
CA SER A 270 4.37 -7.25 19.65
C SER A 270 3.62 -7.86 18.44
N PRO A 271 2.94 -7.02 17.62
CA PRO A 271 2.17 -7.47 16.47
C PRO A 271 3.07 -8.09 15.39
N GLN A 272 2.55 -8.92 14.47
CA GLN A 272 3.37 -9.45 13.36
C GLN A 272 3.81 -8.34 12.39
N GLU A 273 2.91 -7.39 12.11
CA GLU A 273 3.14 -6.19 11.29
C GLU A 273 2.76 -4.95 12.11
N LEU A 274 3.70 -4.01 12.26
CA LEU A 274 3.47 -2.70 12.87
C LEU A 274 3.55 -1.62 11.79
N VAL A 275 2.52 -0.78 11.70
CA VAL A 275 2.52 0.39 10.81
C VAL A 275 2.17 1.64 11.60
N LEU A 276 3.09 2.60 11.68
CA LEU A 276 2.87 3.89 12.34
C LEU A 276 2.94 5.02 11.31
N VAL A 277 1.93 5.89 11.30
CA VAL A 277 1.89 7.06 10.42
C VAL A 277 1.62 8.29 11.25
N ASN A 278 2.60 9.20 11.31
CA ASN A 278 2.47 10.45 12.04
C ASN A 278 3.23 11.59 11.35
N SER A 279 2.89 12.83 11.70
CA SER A 279 3.69 14.00 11.39
C SER A 279 3.81 14.86 12.63
N PHE A 280 5.02 14.91 13.20
CA PHE A 280 5.34 15.80 14.30
C PHE A 280 5.88 17.12 13.77
N ASN A 281 5.48 18.22 14.42
CA ASN A 281 5.96 19.55 14.07
C ASN A 281 7.34 19.81 14.65
N GLU A 282 7.60 19.30 15.86
CA GLU A 282 8.86 19.45 16.57
C GLU A 282 9.73 18.22 16.40
N TYR A 283 11.04 18.44 16.41
CA TYR A 283 12.03 17.38 16.34
C TYR A 283 12.33 16.86 17.74
N PHE A 284 12.26 15.55 17.91
CA PHE A 284 12.61 14.90 19.18
C PHE A 284 13.32 13.57 18.94
N THR A 285 13.95 13.08 20.00
CA THR A 285 14.61 11.78 20.02
C THR A 285 13.75 10.74 20.73
N ALA A 286 13.73 9.52 20.23
CA ALA A 286 13.01 8.41 20.84
C ALA A 286 13.85 7.14 20.84
N GLU A 287 13.55 6.24 21.76
CA GLU A 287 14.10 4.88 21.74
C GLU A 287 13.21 3.99 20.86
N LEU A 288 13.83 3.07 20.11
CA LEU A 288 13.10 2.03 19.40
C LEU A 288 13.09 0.76 20.25
N PRO A 289 11.97 0.43 20.93
CA PRO A 289 11.88 -0.76 21.76
C PRO A 289 11.93 -2.03 20.91
N CYS A 290 12.39 -3.12 21.53
CA CYS A 290 12.40 -4.43 20.87
C CYS A 290 10.98 -5.00 20.73
N PHE A 291 10.67 -5.46 19.53
CA PHE A 291 9.42 -6.15 19.23
C PHE A 291 9.70 -7.64 18.96
N PRO A 292 9.63 -8.52 19.98
CA PRO A 292 10.18 -9.87 19.90
C PRO A 292 9.54 -10.77 18.83
N ARG A 293 8.25 -10.57 18.53
CA ARG A 293 7.48 -11.37 17.57
C ARG A 293 7.22 -10.67 16.23
N THR A 294 7.63 -9.41 16.10
CA THR A 294 7.31 -8.58 14.94
C THR A 294 8.25 -8.89 13.78
N LYS A 295 7.66 -9.11 12.60
CA LYS A 295 8.37 -9.40 11.36
C LYS A 295 8.55 -8.18 10.47
N SER A 296 7.62 -7.23 10.56
CA SER A 296 7.65 -6.01 9.75
C SER A 296 7.32 -4.79 10.60
N ILE A 297 8.21 -3.81 10.58
CA ILE A 297 8.01 -2.48 11.16
C ILE A 297 8.07 -1.46 10.02
N GLU A 298 7.00 -0.69 9.86
CA GLU A 298 6.90 0.36 8.88
C GLU A 298 6.43 1.65 9.56
N MET A 299 7.27 2.68 9.55
CA MET A 299 7.00 3.96 10.19
C MET A 299 7.16 5.09 9.19
N TRP A 300 6.11 5.90 9.08
CA TRP A 300 6.02 7.07 8.21
C TRP A 300 5.92 8.29 9.12
N LEU A 301 7.07 8.72 9.67
CA LEU A 301 7.15 9.74 10.72
C LEU A 301 7.88 10.98 10.19
N CYS A 302 7.52 12.17 10.69
CA CYS A 302 8.30 13.38 10.44
C CYS A 302 8.99 13.83 11.73
N SER A 303 10.24 14.28 11.65
CA SER A 303 10.95 14.92 12.78
C SER A 303 11.20 14.00 13.99
N VAL A 304 11.61 12.76 13.77
CA VAL A 304 11.94 11.80 14.85
C VAL A 304 13.32 11.20 14.60
N CYS A 305 14.19 11.20 15.62
CA CYS A 305 15.48 10.51 15.56
C CYS A 305 15.54 9.38 16.58
N PHE A 306 15.82 8.17 16.11
CA PHE A 306 15.98 7.01 16.97
C PHE A 306 17.43 6.91 17.44
N THR A 307 17.67 7.18 18.73
CA THR A 307 19.01 7.31 19.32
C THR A 307 19.48 6.05 20.05
N GLN A 308 18.55 5.26 20.60
CA GLN A 308 18.87 4.00 21.27
C GLN A 308 17.96 2.89 20.77
N VAL A 309 18.58 1.76 20.45
CA VAL A 309 17.91 0.49 20.23
C VAL A 309 18.19 -0.35 21.46
N THR A 310 17.13 -0.77 22.16
CA THR A 310 17.23 -1.58 23.40
C THR A 310 18.23 -2.74 23.28
N GLU A 311 18.83 -3.17 24.38
CA GLU A 311 19.85 -4.25 24.41
C GLU A 311 19.37 -5.59 23.83
N ASP A 312 18.07 -5.77 23.67
CA ASP A 312 17.46 -6.95 23.08
C ASP A 312 17.65 -7.05 21.56
N LYS A 313 17.70 -8.28 21.06
CA LYS A 313 17.84 -8.59 19.63
C LYS A 313 16.46 -8.71 18.95
N PHE A 314 16.32 -8.14 17.76
CA PHE A 314 15.14 -8.30 16.91
C PHE A 314 15.20 -9.62 16.14
N LEU A 315 14.96 -10.73 16.85
CA LEU A 315 15.15 -12.08 16.30
C LEU A 315 14.18 -12.44 15.16
N ALA A 316 13.01 -11.80 15.13
CA ALA A 316 11.96 -12.07 14.14
C ALA A 316 11.88 -11.05 12.99
N LEU A 317 12.55 -9.91 13.10
CA LEU A 317 12.36 -8.78 12.18
C LEU A 317 12.99 -9.07 10.81
N GLU A 318 12.16 -9.05 9.78
CA GLU A 318 12.54 -9.27 8.38
C GLU A 318 12.49 -7.97 7.56
N ARG A 319 11.65 -7.00 7.97
CA ARG A 319 11.49 -5.71 7.30
C ARG A 319 11.50 -4.57 8.31
N LEU A 320 12.37 -3.59 8.09
CA LEU A 320 12.38 -2.31 8.80
C LEU A 320 12.32 -1.17 7.78
N SER A 321 11.32 -0.32 7.90
CA SER A 321 11.11 0.82 7.00
C SER A 321 10.78 2.06 7.82
N LEU A 322 11.74 2.97 7.97
CA LEU A 322 11.56 4.29 8.57
C LEU A 322 11.69 5.34 7.47
N GLN A 323 10.55 5.89 7.04
CA GLN A 323 10.47 6.78 5.88
C GLN A 323 9.78 8.11 6.23
N ARG A 324 9.98 9.13 5.38
CA ARG A 324 9.60 10.57 5.49
C ARG A 324 10.68 11.50 6.07
N TYR A 325 10.38 12.81 6.04
CA TYR A 325 11.31 13.91 6.30
C TYR A 325 11.79 13.92 7.76
N ARG A 326 13.12 13.90 7.95
CA ARG A 326 13.77 13.88 9.28
C ARG A 326 13.34 12.72 10.19
N CYS A 327 13.02 11.56 9.62
CA CYS A 327 12.95 10.29 10.36
C CYS A 327 14.28 9.57 10.18
N THR A 328 15.10 9.53 11.23
CA THR A 328 16.50 9.10 11.16
C THR A 328 16.86 8.09 12.27
N ILE A 329 17.95 7.36 12.07
CA ILE A 329 18.55 6.49 13.07
C ILE A 329 20.00 6.93 13.28
N LEU A 330 20.41 7.13 14.53
CA LEU A 330 21.75 7.63 14.84
C LEU A 330 22.82 6.52 14.76
N ASP A 331 22.53 5.32 15.27
CA ASP A 331 23.45 4.17 15.27
C ASP A 331 22.93 3.04 14.37
N LEU A 332 23.08 3.23 13.05
CA LEU A 332 22.56 2.30 12.06
C LEU A 332 23.27 0.93 12.09
N ASP A 333 24.58 0.91 12.31
CA ASP A 333 25.37 -0.33 12.30
C ASP A 333 24.93 -1.27 13.43
N ASN A 334 24.79 -0.73 14.64
CA ASN A 334 24.32 -1.48 15.82
C ASN A 334 22.87 -1.98 15.63
N MET A 335 22.00 -1.15 15.06
CA MET A 335 20.62 -1.56 14.75
C MET A 335 20.60 -2.73 13.75
N VAL A 336 21.40 -2.68 12.68
CA VAL A 336 21.50 -3.78 11.71
C VAL A 336 22.07 -5.04 12.36
N ALA A 337 23.11 -4.92 13.18
CA ALA A 337 23.73 -6.05 13.89
C ALA A 337 22.74 -6.77 14.84
N ARG A 338 21.73 -6.06 15.35
CA ARG A 338 20.66 -6.61 16.21
C ARG A 338 19.55 -7.33 15.45
N CYS A 339 19.51 -7.25 14.12
CA CYS A 339 18.43 -7.80 13.28
C CYS A 339 18.96 -8.94 12.36
N PRO A 340 19.22 -10.15 12.90
CA PRO A 340 19.88 -11.23 12.14
C PRO A 340 19.06 -11.83 10.99
N ARG A 341 17.76 -11.51 10.91
CA ARG A 341 16.85 -11.97 9.85
C ARG A 341 16.43 -10.84 8.91
N LEU A 342 17.00 -9.65 9.05
CA LEU A 342 16.60 -8.47 8.28
C LEU A 342 16.88 -8.71 6.79
N ARG A 343 15.82 -8.63 5.98
CA ARG A 343 15.87 -8.78 4.52
C ARG A 343 15.69 -7.45 3.82
N VAL A 344 14.86 -6.57 4.39
CA VAL A 344 14.58 -5.26 3.80
C VAL A 344 14.80 -4.16 4.82
N LEU A 345 15.63 -3.19 4.45
CA LEU A 345 15.94 -2.01 5.26
C LEU A 345 15.67 -0.75 4.43
N LYS A 346 14.81 0.13 4.93
CA LYS A 346 14.55 1.44 4.31
C LYS A 346 14.66 2.52 5.37
N VAL A 347 15.67 3.38 5.29
CA VAL A 347 15.99 4.34 6.36
C VAL A 347 16.62 5.60 5.79
N ASN A 348 16.61 6.68 6.59
CA ASN A 348 17.45 7.83 6.35
C ASN A 348 18.54 7.90 7.42
N ALA A 349 19.78 8.20 7.01
CA ALA A 349 20.85 8.48 7.96
C ALA A 349 20.62 9.83 8.65
N ASP A 350 21.06 9.94 9.90
CA ASP A 350 21.05 11.21 10.60
C ASP A 350 22.07 12.20 10.03
N ARG A 351 21.78 13.50 10.07
CA ARG A 351 22.69 14.54 9.56
C ARG A 351 23.96 14.68 10.41
N SER A 352 23.95 14.20 11.64
CA SER A 352 25.12 14.14 12.52
C SER A 352 26.01 12.92 12.27
N ALA A 353 25.56 11.93 11.50
CA ALA A 353 26.33 10.73 11.23
C ALA A 353 27.56 11.06 10.36
N GLN A 354 28.76 10.83 10.90
CA GLN A 354 30.02 11.03 10.19
C GLN A 354 30.31 9.87 9.23
N VAL A 355 30.10 8.63 9.70
CA VAL A 355 30.31 7.42 8.91
C VAL A 355 29.06 6.56 8.98
N VAL A 356 28.53 6.18 7.82
CA VAL A 356 27.37 5.29 7.72
C VAL A 356 27.86 3.89 7.34
N THR A 357 27.84 2.98 8.31
CA THR A 357 28.25 1.58 8.13
C THR A 357 27.05 0.65 8.16
N ILE A 358 26.95 -0.26 7.18
CA ILE A 358 25.92 -1.31 7.13
C ILE A 358 26.60 -2.63 6.81
N ARG A 359 26.67 -3.52 7.80
CA ARG A 359 27.17 -4.89 7.61
C ARG A 359 26.09 -5.90 7.94
N SER A 360 25.61 -6.63 6.93
CA SER A 360 24.56 -7.64 7.11
C SER A 360 24.78 -8.82 6.19
N THR A 361 24.56 -10.03 6.71
CA THR A 361 24.63 -11.27 5.93
C THR A 361 23.28 -11.72 5.39
N SER A 362 22.17 -11.12 5.85
CA SER A 362 20.80 -11.49 5.46
C SER A 362 20.10 -10.48 4.56
N LEU A 363 20.62 -9.25 4.46
CA LEU A 363 19.96 -8.15 3.78
C LEU A 363 19.91 -8.35 2.26
N GLN A 364 18.72 -8.18 1.68
CA GLN A 364 18.42 -8.38 0.26
C GLN A 364 18.01 -7.06 -0.43
N GLU A 365 17.36 -6.14 0.28
CA GLU A 365 16.90 -4.84 -0.23
C GLU A 365 17.29 -3.71 0.73
N LEU A 366 17.92 -2.64 0.22
CA LEU A 366 18.29 -1.43 0.97
C LEU A 366 17.78 -0.21 0.23
N GLU A 367 17.09 0.66 0.95
CA GLU A 367 16.82 2.04 0.55
C GLU A 367 17.43 2.96 1.61
N LEU A 368 18.53 3.60 1.28
CA LEU A 368 19.25 4.51 2.17
C LEU A 368 19.26 5.91 1.58
N SER A 369 18.73 6.88 2.33
CA SER A 369 18.86 8.30 1.99
C SER A 369 19.78 8.99 3.00
N ILE A 370 20.72 9.79 2.51
CA ILE A 370 21.64 10.59 3.30
C ILE A 370 21.45 12.03 2.87
N ASP A 371 20.84 12.82 3.74
CA ASP A 371 20.69 14.26 3.56
C ASP A 371 22.02 14.99 3.82
N GLU A 372 22.09 16.23 3.37
CA GLU A 372 23.22 17.12 3.65
C GLU A 372 23.49 17.22 5.17
N GLY A 373 24.73 16.90 5.56
CA GLY A 373 25.14 16.79 6.96
C GLY A 373 26.65 16.62 7.11
N GLN A 374 27.07 15.94 8.18
CA GLN A 374 28.48 15.70 8.54
C GLN A 374 29.05 14.40 7.97
N CYS A 375 28.34 13.74 7.05
CA CYS A 375 28.76 12.45 6.52
C CYS A 375 30.00 12.59 5.62
N GLU A 376 31.06 11.87 5.98
CA GLU A 376 32.35 11.82 5.27
C GLU A 376 32.60 10.44 4.64
N GLY A 377 31.90 9.39 5.11
CA GLY A 377 32.11 8.02 4.66
C GLY A 377 30.85 7.14 4.68
N ILE A 378 30.75 6.24 3.71
CA ILE A 378 29.70 5.22 3.58
C ILE A 378 30.39 3.88 3.32
N ASP A 379 30.14 2.89 4.18
CA ASP A 379 30.64 1.51 4.03
C ASP A 379 29.47 0.51 4.09
N ILE A 380 29.15 -0.11 2.97
CA ILE A 380 28.05 -1.07 2.86
C ILE A 380 28.63 -2.43 2.45
N GLY A 381 28.48 -3.43 3.32
CA GLY A 381 28.92 -4.81 3.07
C GLY A 381 27.76 -5.80 3.22
N THR A 382 27.21 -6.27 2.10
CA THR A 382 26.06 -7.18 2.06
C THR A 382 26.18 -8.21 0.92
N PRO A 383 26.46 -9.50 1.20
CA PRO A 383 26.76 -10.50 0.17
C PRO A 383 25.54 -10.92 -0.66
N LEU A 384 24.36 -11.01 -0.06
CA LEU A 384 23.12 -11.53 -0.68
C LEU A 384 22.24 -10.44 -1.30
N PHE A 385 22.84 -9.31 -1.60
CA PHE A 385 22.13 -8.07 -1.78
C PHE A 385 21.64 -7.93 -3.22
N THR A 386 20.31 -7.87 -3.42
CA THR A 386 19.68 -7.93 -4.76
C THR A 386 19.21 -6.58 -5.28
N GLN A 387 18.80 -5.68 -4.38
CA GLN A 387 18.28 -4.35 -4.72
C GLN A 387 18.91 -3.26 -3.85
N LEU A 388 19.57 -2.30 -4.50
CA LEU A 388 20.18 -1.14 -3.86
C LEU A 388 19.54 0.15 -4.35
N LYS A 389 18.95 0.92 -3.43
CA LYS A 389 18.61 2.32 -3.65
C LYS A 389 19.40 3.18 -2.67
N LEU A 390 20.31 4.00 -3.20
CA LEU A 390 21.15 4.89 -2.43
C LEU A 390 20.97 6.32 -2.96
N SER A 391 20.59 7.24 -2.09
CA SER A 391 20.37 8.65 -2.41
C SER A 391 21.22 9.50 -1.46
N VAL A 392 22.25 10.16 -1.98
CA VAL A 392 23.18 10.96 -1.16
C VAL A 392 23.15 12.40 -1.64
N ASP A 393 22.82 13.32 -0.74
CA ASP A 393 22.96 14.75 -0.94
C ASP A 393 24.19 15.25 -0.17
N ALA A 394 25.30 15.42 -0.87
CA ALA A 394 26.59 15.65 -0.25
C ALA A 394 26.97 17.13 -0.24
N ALA A 395 27.41 17.62 0.93
CA ALA A 395 28.05 18.92 1.04
C ALA A 395 29.47 18.91 0.45
N SER A 396 30.14 17.77 0.36
CA SER A 396 31.53 17.64 -0.10
C SER A 396 31.78 16.25 -0.72
N ASP A 397 33.02 15.97 -1.10
CA ASP A 397 33.43 14.63 -1.54
C ASP A 397 33.31 13.64 -0.36
N ILE A 398 32.57 12.54 -0.55
CA ILE A 398 32.31 11.50 0.45
C ILE A 398 32.93 10.19 -0.04
N ASN A 399 33.64 9.48 0.84
CA ASN A 399 34.16 8.15 0.53
C ASN A 399 33.02 7.13 0.54
N VAL A 400 32.87 6.34 -0.53
CA VAL A 400 31.82 5.34 -0.64
C VAL A 400 32.43 4.00 -1.02
N SER A 401 32.28 2.99 -0.15
CA SER A 401 32.60 1.59 -0.42
C SER A 401 31.33 0.75 -0.37
N ILE A 402 31.02 0.06 -1.47
CA ILE A 402 29.86 -0.82 -1.58
C ILE A 402 30.33 -2.18 -2.04
N TRP A 403 30.19 -3.18 -1.18
CA TRP A 403 30.41 -4.57 -1.49
C TRP A 403 29.06 -5.29 -1.60
N ALA A 404 28.61 -5.46 -2.85
CA ALA A 404 27.30 -6.01 -3.19
C ALA A 404 27.38 -6.88 -4.46
N PRO A 405 28.00 -8.08 -4.37
CA PRO A 405 28.35 -8.89 -5.54
C PRO A 405 27.14 -9.48 -6.29
N MET A 406 25.97 -9.53 -5.64
CA MET A 406 24.73 -10.10 -6.20
C MET A 406 23.71 -9.03 -6.62
N VAL A 407 24.11 -7.74 -6.69
CA VAL A 407 23.16 -6.65 -6.92
C VAL A 407 22.64 -6.68 -8.35
N GLU A 408 21.32 -6.74 -8.49
CA GLU A 408 20.64 -6.84 -9.78
C GLU A 408 19.95 -5.53 -10.14
N LYS A 409 19.30 -4.90 -9.17
CA LYS A 409 18.61 -3.61 -9.35
C LYS A 409 19.33 -2.53 -8.56
N VAL A 410 19.81 -1.52 -9.26
CA VAL A 410 20.48 -0.36 -8.67
C VAL A 410 19.74 0.91 -9.04
N SER A 411 19.48 1.74 -8.03
CA SER A 411 19.06 3.13 -8.11
C SER A 411 20.01 3.96 -7.24
N TYR A 412 21.08 4.46 -7.84
CA TYR A 412 22.09 5.28 -7.16
C TYR A 412 21.89 6.73 -7.57
N TRP A 413 21.84 7.65 -6.62
CA TRP A 413 21.78 9.08 -6.88
C TRP A 413 22.72 9.81 -5.92
N PHE A 414 23.55 10.69 -6.47
CA PHE A 414 24.50 11.50 -5.75
C PHE A 414 24.38 12.95 -6.22
N SER A 415 24.15 13.86 -5.28
CA SER A 415 24.05 15.30 -5.52
C SER A 415 25.26 16.00 -4.92
N TYR A 416 25.86 16.90 -5.70
CA TYR A 416 27.03 17.69 -5.30
C TYR A 416 26.59 19.16 -5.17
N LYS A 417 26.34 19.61 -3.94
CA LYS A 417 25.87 20.98 -3.69
C LYS A 417 27.00 22.01 -3.63
N LYS A 418 28.17 21.65 -3.10
CA LYS A 418 29.37 22.50 -3.23
C LYS A 418 29.94 22.35 -4.64
N LEU A 419 30.49 23.46 -5.15
CA LEU A 419 30.96 23.68 -6.53
C LEU A 419 32.08 22.72 -6.97
N ALA A 420 31.75 21.45 -7.13
CA ALA A 420 32.68 20.40 -7.53
C ALA A 420 32.98 20.55 -9.03
N LEU A 421 34.12 21.16 -9.36
CA LEU A 421 34.56 21.38 -10.74
C LEU A 421 35.20 20.08 -11.26
N MET A 422 34.66 19.53 -12.34
CA MET A 422 35.25 18.37 -13.03
C MET A 422 36.39 18.81 -13.95
N PHE A 423 36.10 19.76 -14.86
CA PHE A 423 37.03 20.18 -15.91
C PHE A 423 36.88 21.67 -16.18
N GLY A 424 37.84 22.47 -15.70
CA GLY A 424 37.78 23.92 -15.84
C GLY A 424 36.53 24.48 -15.17
N PHE A 425 35.64 25.10 -15.94
CA PHE A 425 34.38 25.71 -15.49
C PHE A 425 33.18 24.74 -15.47
N TRP A 426 33.36 23.47 -15.87
CA TRP A 426 32.28 22.48 -15.85
C TRP A 426 32.16 21.82 -14.47
N SER A 427 30.98 21.90 -13.87
CA SER A 427 30.68 21.35 -12.55
C SER A 427 29.65 20.21 -12.64
N LEU A 428 29.95 19.08 -11.97
CA LEU A 428 28.99 17.98 -11.80
C LEU A 428 27.96 18.39 -10.75
N GLN A 429 26.69 18.43 -11.11
CA GLN A 429 25.60 18.76 -10.20
C GLN A 429 25.03 17.50 -9.55
N SER A 430 24.82 16.45 -10.35
CA SER A 430 24.43 15.15 -9.85
C SER A 430 24.89 14.03 -10.76
N LEU A 431 25.07 12.87 -10.17
CA LEU A 431 25.32 11.60 -10.81
C LEU A 431 24.20 10.64 -10.44
N ARG A 432 23.62 9.96 -11.42
CA ARG A 432 22.57 8.98 -11.20
C ARG A 432 22.82 7.71 -12.00
N VAL A 433 22.59 6.55 -11.37
CA VAL A 433 22.56 5.25 -12.03
C VAL A 433 21.20 4.62 -11.77
N ASP A 434 20.46 4.28 -12.82
CA ASP A 434 19.22 3.52 -12.69
C ASP A 434 19.29 2.22 -13.48
N THR A 435 18.64 1.20 -12.93
CA THR A 435 18.32 -0.03 -13.65
C THR A 435 16.90 0.08 -14.17
N ILE A 436 16.73 0.05 -15.48
CA ILE A 436 15.41 0.17 -16.12
C ILE A 436 14.96 -1.22 -16.58
N GLU A 437 13.85 -1.69 -16.02
CA GLU A 437 13.14 -2.88 -16.48
C GLU A 437 12.07 -2.44 -17.47
N ASN A 438 12.16 -2.93 -18.72
CA ASN A 438 11.35 -2.60 -19.91
C ASN A 438 11.90 -1.47 -20.80
N TYR A 439 12.78 -1.83 -21.73
CA TYR A 439 13.19 -0.99 -22.85
C TYR A 439 12.61 -1.55 -24.17
N LYS A 440 11.92 -0.72 -24.96
CA LYS A 440 11.86 -0.85 -26.42
C LYS A 440 12.22 0.51 -27.01
N TYR A 441 13.31 0.54 -27.79
CA TYR A 441 13.71 1.69 -28.58
C TYR A 441 12.71 1.85 -29.74
N LYS A 442 12.08 3.02 -29.86
CA LYS A 442 11.56 3.54 -31.14
C LYS A 442 12.08 4.96 -31.28
N ASP A 443 12.38 5.34 -32.52
CA ASP A 443 13.18 6.50 -32.94
C ASP A 443 12.81 7.89 -32.39
N GLU A 444 11.78 8.06 -31.54
CA GLU A 444 11.30 9.39 -31.12
C GLU A 444 10.83 9.50 -29.65
N GLY A 445 11.42 8.75 -28.71
CA GLY A 445 11.33 9.04 -27.27
C GLY A 445 10.63 8.01 -26.38
N LEU A 446 10.72 8.24 -25.05
CA LEU A 446 10.35 7.32 -23.97
C LEU A 446 8.84 7.40 -23.61
N THR A 447 8.09 6.32 -23.83
CA THR A 447 6.72 6.16 -23.28
C THR A 447 6.50 4.77 -22.70
N LYS A 448 5.73 4.70 -21.59
CA LYS A 448 5.37 3.44 -20.89
C LYS A 448 4.00 2.98 -21.39
N GLU A 449 3.86 1.73 -21.87
CA GLU A 449 2.69 0.87 -21.60
C GLU A 449 2.77 -0.55 -22.22
N GLY A 450 2.00 -1.47 -21.61
CA GLY A 450 1.42 -2.66 -22.26
C GLY A 450 2.12 -4.01 -22.05
N LYS A 451 1.51 -4.88 -21.23
CA LYS A 451 1.88 -6.30 -21.03
C LYS A 451 1.76 -7.09 -22.33
N ASP A 452 2.87 -7.62 -22.84
CA ASP A 452 2.87 -8.82 -23.69
C ASP A 452 4.00 -9.76 -23.28
N ALA A 453 3.68 -11.05 -23.24
CA ALA A 453 4.47 -12.10 -22.64
C ALA A 453 5.55 -12.66 -23.59
N CYS A 454 6.58 -13.27 -22.99
CA CYS A 454 7.56 -14.21 -23.56
C CYS A 454 8.98 -13.75 -23.99
N SER A 455 9.48 -12.63 -23.48
CA SER A 455 10.93 -12.42 -23.36
C SER A 455 11.20 -11.36 -22.28
N GLN A 456 11.87 -11.69 -21.18
CA GLN A 456 12.35 -10.66 -20.26
C GLN A 456 13.27 -9.72 -21.05
N PRO A 457 12.95 -8.41 -21.19
CA PRO A 457 13.83 -7.50 -21.93
C PRO A 457 15.18 -7.40 -21.21
N PRO A 458 16.29 -7.17 -21.94
CA PRO A 458 17.60 -7.03 -21.31
C PRO A 458 17.55 -5.89 -20.29
N ARG A 459 18.10 -6.13 -19.09
CA ARG A 459 18.25 -5.11 -18.06
C ARG A 459 19.22 -4.06 -18.58
N VAL A 460 18.76 -2.82 -18.68
CA VAL A 460 19.59 -1.70 -19.14
C VAL A 460 19.99 -0.88 -17.93
N HIS A 461 21.29 -0.71 -17.74
CA HIS A 461 21.83 0.20 -16.74
C HIS A 461 22.13 1.55 -17.40
N VAL A 462 21.52 2.62 -16.88
CA VAL A 462 21.66 3.98 -17.41
C VAL A 462 22.47 4.81 -16.43
N LEU A 463 23.58 5.39 -16.89
CA LEU A 463 24.34 6.41 -16.18
C LEU A 463 23.91 7.80 -16.67
N CYS A 464 23.29 8.57 -15.80
CA CYS A 464 22.88 9.95 -16.06
C CYS A 464 23.82 10.92 -15.34
N LEU A 465 24.39 11.87 -16.07
CA LEU A 465 25.23 12.93 -15.53
C LEU A 465 24.57 14.28 -15.78
N GLN A 466 24.35 15.05 -14.72
CA GLN A 466 23.88 16.43 -14.82
C GLN A 466 25.04 17.39 -14.58
N ILE A 467 25.41 18.16 -15.59
CA ILE A 467 26.60 19.00 -15.59
C ILE A 467 26.20 20.42 -16.00
N SER A 468 26.73 21.41 -15.29
CA SER A 468 26.52 22.82 -15.60
C SER A 468 27.85 23.55 -15.76
N ALA A 469 27.93 24.47 -16.72
CA ALA A 469 29.01 25.45 -16.75
C ALA A 469 28.80 26.51 -15.64
N ARG A 470 29.87 26.89 -14.95
CA ARG A 470 29.85 27.90 -13.87
C ARG A 470 31.09 28.78 -13.93
N ASP A 471 30.94 30.07 -13.66
CA ASP A 471 32.02 31.08 -13.74
C ASP A 471 32.92 31.14 -12.48
N GLN A 472 32.61 30.36 -11.44
CA GLN A 472 33.26 30.45 -10.13
C GLN A 472 34.26 29.32 -9.89
N SER A 473 35.37 29.62 -9.19
CA SER A 473 36.31 28.62 -8.71
C SER A 473 35.71 27.82 -7.56
N GLY A 474 35.78 26.49 -7.65
CA GLY A 474 35.37 25.58 -6.59
C GLY A 474 36.35 24.42 -6.44
N PRO A 475 36.14 23.54 -5.45
CA PRO A 475 36.97 22.35 -5.27
C PRO A 475 36.97 21.48 -6.53
N VAL A 476 38.15 21.00 -6.92
CA VAL A 476 38.30 20.12 -8.10
C VAL A 476 37.89 18.70 -7.72
N LEU A 477 36.96 18.14 -8.46
CA LEU A 477 36.46 16.77 -8.31
C LEU A 477 37.28 15.82 -9.17
N ASN A 478 37.81 14.77 -8.57
CA ASN A 478 38.40 13.69 -9.34
C ASN A 478 37.30 12.77 -9.88
N PHE A 479 36.80 13.08 -11.07
CA PHE A 479 35.71 12.33 -11.69
C PHE A 479 36.02 10.84 -11.90
N ALA A 480 37.28 10.46 -12.12
CA ALA A 480 37.64 9.04 -12.24
C ALA A 480 37.39 8.29 -10.91
N ARG A 481 37.74 8.91 -9.78
CA ARG A 481 37.48 8.38 -8.45
C ARG A 481 35.98 8.31 -8.15
N GLU A 482 35.18 9.27 -8.61
CA GLU A 482 33.71 9.20 -8.47
C GLU A 482 33.10 8.01 -9.21
N LEU A 483 33.62 7.68 -10.40
CA LEU A 483 33.15 6.51 -11.13
C LEU A 483 33.48 5.22 -10.36
N GLU A 484 34.63 5.11 -9.72
CA GLU A 484 35.00 3.92 -8.93
C GLU A 484 34.05 3.63 -7.77
N LYS A 485 33.36 4.65 -7.23
CA LYS A 485 32.36 4.50 -6.16
C LYS A 485 31.07 3.81 -6.60
N LEU A 486 30.83 3.68 -7.91
CA LEU A 486 29.57 3.12 -8.42
C LEU A 486 29.51 1.61 -8.17
N PRO A 487 28.34 1.08 -7.74
CA PRO A 487 28.18 -0.33 -7.41
C PRO A 487 28.20 -1.25 -8.65
N LEU A 488 28.12 -0.68 -9.86
CA LEU A 488 28.16 -1.39 -11.12
C LEU A 488 29.37 -0.94 -11.94
N SER A 489 29.98 -1.91 -12.62
CA SER A 489 31.09 -1.68 -13.55
C SER A 489 30.63 -1.49 -15.00
N ASN A 490 29.43 -1.93 -15.37
CA ASN A 490 28.97 -1.94 -16.76
C ASN A 490 27.65 -1.15 -16.92
N PHE A 491 27.65 -0.21 -17.87
CA PHE A 491 26.50 0.62 -18.24
C PHE A 491 26.19 0.46 -19.72
N THR A 492 24.90 0.46 -20.06
CA THR A 492 24.41 0.30 -21.43
C THR A 492 24.16 1.66 -22.09
N ILE A 493 23.73 2.66 -21.31
CA ILE A 493 23.37 4.00 -21.80
C ILE A 493 24.05 5.05 -20.94
N LEU A 494 24.65 6.05 -21.60
CA LEU A 494 25.12 7.28 -20.98
C LEU A 494 24.19 8.43 -21.39
N ALA A 495 23.51 9.03 -20.42
CA ALA A 495 22.69 10.23 -20.62
C ALA A 495 23.42 11.45 -20.05
N LEU A 496 23.70 12.43 -20.92
CA LEU A 496 24.35 13.69 -20.54
C LEU A 496 23.33 14.81 -20.56
N ASN A 497 23.07 15.42 -19.41
CA ASN A 497 22.27 16.64 -19.31
C ASN A 497 23.21 17.82 -19.05
N LEU A 498 23.42 18.64 -20.07
CA LEU A 498 24.37 19.75 -20.06
C LEU A 498 23.61 21.07 -20.03
N ASN A 499 23.89 21.90 -19.02
CA ASN A 499 23.40 23.27 -18.95
C ASN A 499 24.56 24.26 -19.13
N ALA A 500 24.55 25.04 -20.20
CA ALA A 500 25.61 26.01 -20.50
C ALA A 500 25.10 27.14 -21.40
N GLU A 501 25.45 28.38 -21.06
CA GLU A 501 25.24 29.54 -21.93
C GLU A 501 26.57 29.90 -22.61
N GLY A 502 26.61 29.89 -23.96
CA GLY A 502 27.76 30.38 -24.73
C GLY A 502 29.03 29.52 -24.77
N HIS A 503 29.06 28.32 -24.17
CA HIS A 503 30.24 27.45 -24.12
C HIS A 503 30.31 26.38 -25.23
N ILE A 504 31.53 25.95 -25.58
CA ILE A 504 31.78 24.91 -26.61
C ILE A 504 31.47 23.51 -26.03
N LEU A 505 30.22 23.08 -26.19
CA LEU A 505 29.73 21.76 -25.75
C LEU A 505 30.45 20.59 -26.45
N ALA A 506 30.81 20.73 -27.73
CA ALA A 506 31.39 19.66 -28.52
C ALA A 506 32.76 19.18 -27.98
N ALA A 507 33.65 20.11 -27.65
CA ALA A 507 34.96 19.79 -27.09
C ALA A 507 34.85 19.13 -25.70
N PHE A 508 33.89 19.58 -24.90
CA PHE A 508 33.62 19.01 -23.59
C PHE A 508 33.08 17.58 -23.67
N VAL A 509 32.07 17.35 -24.52
CA VAL A 509 31.50 16.01 -24.75
C VAL A 509 32.58 15.06 -25.29
N SER A 510 33.40 15.50 -26.23
CA SER A 510 34.52 14.70 -26.75
C SER A 510 35.51 14.31 -25.65
N ARG A 511 35.77 15.20 -24.69
CA ARG A 511 36.65 14.93 -23.56
C ARG A 511 36.06 13.90 -22.60
N ILE A 512 34.76 13.99 -22.28
CA ILE A 512 34.05 13.01 -21.44
C ILE A 512 34.04 11.63 -22.11
N LEU A 513 33.65 11.57 -23.39
CA LEU A 513 33.60 10.31 -24.14
C LEU A 513 34.99 9.71 -24.38
N GLY A 514 36.04 10.53 -24.38
CA GLY A 514 37.44 10.11 -24.47
C GLY A 514 38.02 9.52 -23.19
N MET A 515 37.31 9.56 -22.06
CA MET A 515 37.82 9.05 -20.79
C MET A 515 37.86 7.52 -20.77
N HIS A 516 39.06 6.96 -20.60
CA HIS A 516 39.25 5.51 -20.52
C HIS A 516 38.36 4.84 -19.45
N HIS A 517 38.18 5.47 -18.29
CA HIS A 517 37.30 4.95 -17.22
C HIS A 517 35.82 4.88 -17.61
N LEU A 518 35.32 5.76 -18.47
CA LEU A 518 33.95 5.66 -19.00
C LEU A 518 33.87 4.68 -20.16
N GLN A 519 34.86 4.69 -21.05
CA GLN A 519 34.92 3.78 -22.20
C GLN A 519 34.99 2.31 -21.79
N THR A 520 35.73 2.00 -20.73
CA THR A 520 35.83 0.63 -20.19
C THR A 520 34.54 0.16 -19.52
N ARG A 521 33.71 1.09 -19.04
CA ARG A 521 32.48 0.80 -18.31
C ARG A 521 31.22 0.86 -19.18
N ILE A 522 31.28 1.52 -20.34
CA ILE A 522 30.15 1.53 -21.29
C ILE A 522 30.30 0.33 -22.23
N GLN A 523 29.40 -0.65 -22.11
CA GLN A 523 29.37 -1.76 -23.05
C GLN A 523 28.82 -1.26 -24.39
N ARG A 524 29.57 -1.50 -25.47
CA ARG A 524 29.03 -1.38 -26.84
C ARG A 524 28.05 -2.54 -27.03
N LEU A 525 26.75 -2.22 -27.13
CA LEU A 525 25.72 -3.18 -27.56
C LEU A 525 25.95 -3.61 -29.00
#